data_AF-A0A2R4T8I9-F1
#
_entry.id   AF-A0A2R4T8I9-F1
#
_cell.length_a   1.000
_cell.length_b   1.000
_cell.length_c   1.000
_cell.angle_alpha   90.00
_cell.angle_beta   90.00
_cell.angle_gamma   90.00
#
_symmetry.space_group_name_H-M   'P 1'
#
loop_
_entity.id
_entity.type
_entity.pdbx_description
1 polymer ?
#
loop_
_entity_poly.entity_id
_entity_poly.type
_entity_poly.pdbx_seq_one_letter_code
_entity_poly.pdbx_strand_id
1 'polypeptide(L)'
;MNGQPISGASAGAASGRGRGGATLPALVLGALLVLVTACGGGDSGKGDGDKDKKDGGKVGNSASVAVVTIAPKDGAKSVATSGTLKVTADKGKLVTVTVQDDKGTAVEGKLAADGASWQPLQHLAGSTKYKVHAIAKDADGRESAKDHTFTTLVPKNTFIGQYTPEDGSTVGVGMPVSINFTRGITDPAAVEKAIKVTAEPAVPVEGHWFGNDRLDFRPEKYWAAGTKVTVKLNLDGVEGRPGVYGKQTRTVKFTIGRSQVSTVDAREHTMKVVRDGKQIKSIPITAGAPSTTTYNGQMVISEKYKVTRMNGATVGFGGEYDIKDVTHAMRLSTSGTFIHGNYWASSGTFGSANVSHGCIGLRDVRGGYDKGTPAAWMYERSIIGDVVIVKNSKDKVISPENGLNGWNMSWADWTK
;
A
#
# COMPACT_ATOMS: atom_id res chain seq x y z
N MET A 1 -2.25 18.77 21.27
CA MET A 1 -3.69 19.10 21.25
C MET A 1 -4.37 18.14 20.29
N ASN A 2 -5.27 17.30 20.80
CA ASN A 2 -5.85 16.15 20.10
C ASN A 2 -6.94 16.60 19.10
N GLY A 3 -6.66 16.46 17.80
CA GLY A 3 -7.65 16.68 16.73
C GLY A 3 -8.38 15.37 16.40
N GLN A 4 -9.67 15.30 16.74
CA GLN A 4 -10.59 14.26 16.27
C GLN A 4 -11.01 14.54 14.81
N PRO A 5 -11.20 13.51 13.97
CA PRO A 5 -11.67 13.68 12.60
C PRO A 5 -13.19 13.93 12.54
N ILE A 6 -13.58 14.89 11.70
CA ILE A 6 -14.96 15.32 11.46
C ILE A 6 -15.62 14.35 10.47
N SER A 7 -16.66 13.65 10.90
CA SER A 7 -17.53 12.83 10.03
C SER A 7 -18.56 13.71 9.33
N GLY A 8 -18.52 13.78 8.00
CA GLY A 8 -19.60 14.36 7.20
C GLY A 8 -20.74 13.36 7.03
N ALA A 9 -21.86 13.61 7.70
CA ALA A 9 -23.14 12.95 7.43
C ALA A 9 -23.92 13.76 6.39
N SER A 10 -24.49 13.09 5.40
CA SER A 10 -25.51 13.67 4.52
C SER A 10 -26.82 12.88 4.67
N ALA A 11 -27.82 13.54 5.27
CA ALA A 11 -29.24 13.31 5.04
C ALA A 11 -29.51 13.47 3.52
N GLY A 12 -30.36 12.72 2.83
CA GLY A 12 -31.65 12.17 3.21
C GLY A 12 -32.68 12.77 2.23
N ALA A 13 -33.07 12.00 1.21
CA ALA A 13 -34.24 12.29 0.38
C ALA A 13 -34.83 10.98 -0.15
N ALA A 14 -35.86 10.50 0.56
CA ALA A 14 -36.91 9.61 0.06
C ALA A 14 -37.89 10.48 -0.79
N SER A 15 -38.80 10.04 -1.66
CA SER A 15 -39.44 8.76 -1.99
C SER A 15 -40.35 8.98 -3.22
N GLY A 16 -40.76 7.90 -3.90
CA GLY A 16 -41.89 7.89 -4.85
C GLY A 16 -41.84 6.73 -5.86
N ARG A 17 -42.33 5.53 -5.48
CA ARG A 17 -43.59 4.87 -5.98
C ARG A 17 -43.67 4.70 -7.51
N GLY A 18 -43.86 3.51 -8.11
CA GLY A 18 -44.14 2.17 -7.60
C GLY A 18 -44.54 1.20 -8.75
N ARG A 19 -45.10 0.03 -8.35
CA ARG A 19 -45.65 -1.10 -9.16
C ARG A 19 -44.60 -1.91 -9.92
N GLY A 20 -44.55 -3.24 -9.89
CA GLY A 20 -45.43 -4.30 -9.41
C GLY A 20 -45.11 -5.53 -10.25
N GLY A 21 -45.05 -6.74 -9.66
CA GLY A 21 -44.82 -7.97 -10.41
C GLY A 21 -44.21 -9.08 -9.58
N ALA A 22 -45.07 -9.91 -9.00
CA ALA A 22 -44.69 -11.17 -8.36
C ALA A 22 -44.27 -12.21 -9.41
N THR A 23 -43.33 -13.10 -9.07
CA THR A 23 -43.30 -14.54 -9.47
C THR A 23 -42.07 -15.24 -8.87
N LEU A 24 -42.32 -16.37 -8.21
CA LEU A 24 -41.43 -17.46 -7.82
C LEU A 24 -42.28 -18.74 -8.00
N PRO A 25 -41.71 -19.96 -8.03
CA PRO A 25 -40.43 -20.42 -8.58
C PRO A 25 -40.65 -21.64 -9.51
N ALA A 26 -39.63 -22.06 -10.28
CA ALA A 26 -39.66 -23.33 -11.02
C ALA A 26 -38.51 -24.24 -10.57
N LEU A 27 -38.88 -25.33 -9.88
CA LEU A 27 -38.09 -26.54 -9.69
C LEU A 27 -37.94 -27.26 -11.04
N VAL A 28 -36.74 -27.76 -11.34
CA VAL A 28 -36.56 -28.84 -12.31
C VAL A 28 -35.72 -29.94 -11.66
N LEU A 29 -36.38 -31.07 -11.41
CA LEU A 29 -35.80 -32.38 -11.12
C LEU A 29 -35.11 -32.91 -12.39
N GLY A 30 -33.89 -33.43 -12.25
CA GLY A 30 -33.23 -34.25 -13.27
C GLY A 30 -32.55 -35.43 -12.61
N ALA A 31 -33.23 -36.57 -12.61
CA ALA A 31 -32.69 -37.86 -12.18
C ALA A 31 -32.11 -38.60 -13.39
N LEU A 32 -30.91 -39.17 -13.25
CA LEU A 32 -30.43 -40.25 -14.11
C LEU A 32 -29.62 -41.25 -13.27
N LEU A 33 -30.18 -42.45 -13.15
CA LEU A 33 -29.54 -43.69 -12.74
C LEU A 33 -28.71 -44.25 -13.90
N VAL A 34 -27.54 -44.86 -13.62
CA VAL A 34 -27.12 -46.17 -14.18
C VAL A 34 -25.98 -46.79 -13.32
N LEU A 35 -26.36 -47.91 -12.69
CA LEU A 35 -25.69 -49.20 -12.47
C LEU A 35 -24.35 -49.39 -11.71
N VAL A 36 -24.47 -50.36 -10.80
CA VAL A 36 -23.57 -51.04 -9.87
C VAL A 36 -22.73 -52.12 -10.57
N THR A 37 -21.53 -52.42 -10.07
CA THR A 37 -20.90 -53.76 -9.79
C THR A 37 -19.37 -53.59 -9.66
N ALA A 38 -18.61 -54.28 -8.80
CA ALA A 38 -18.85 -55.47 -7.99
C ALA A 38 -17.97 -55.46 -6.71
N CYS A 39 -18.55 -55.92 -5.60
CA CYS A 39 -17.82 -56.50 -4.48
C CYS A 39 -17.37 -57.91 -4.86
N GLY A 40 -16.08 -58.21 -4.66
CA GLY A 40 -15.54 -59.56 -4.79
C GLY A 40 -15.84 -60.39 -3.54
N GLY A 41 -16.63 -61.44 -3.72
CA GLY A 41 -16.78 -62.56 -2.79
C GLY A 41 -17.01 -63.82 -3.61
N GLY A 42 -16.04 -64.74 -3.59
CA GLY A 42 -16.07 -66.00 -4.32
C GLY A 42 -15.67 -67.14 -3.41
N ASP A 43 -16.61 -68.07 -3.22
CA ASP A 43 -16.51 -69.30 -2.45
C ASP A 43 -15.83 -70.43 -3.26
N SER A 44 -15.37 -71.41 -2.49
CA SER A 44 -14.77 -72.71 -2.74
C SER A 44 -14.91 -73.40 -4.11
N GLY A 45 -13.77 -73.90 -4.60
CA GLY A 45 -13.66 -74.90 -5.68
C GLY A 45 -12.29 -75.57 -5.63
N LYS A 46 -12.27 -76.89 -5.38
CA LYS A 46 -11.09 -77.73 -5.17
C LYS A 46 -10.64 -78.36 -6.51
N GLY A 47 -9.36 -78.26 -6.86
CA GLY A 47 -8.75 -78.94 -8.01
C GLY A 47 -7.22 -78.89 -7.93
N ASP A 48 -6.60 -80.06 -7.97
CA ASP A 48 -5.18 -80.35 -7.70
C ASP A 48 -4.22 -79.98 -8.86
N GLY A 49 -2.95 -79.70 -8.50
CA GLY A 49 -1.74 -79.93 -9.30
C GLY A 49 -1.33 -78.87 -10.33
N ASP A 50 -0.33 -78.03 -10.04
CA ASP A 50 1.11 -78.31 -10.28
C ASP A 50 1.96 -77.08 -9.90
N LYS A 51 3.21 -77.34 -9.53
CA LYS A 51 4.17 -76.37 -9.00
C LYS A 51 4.73 -75.49 -10.11
N ASP A 52 4.76 -74.18 -9.89
CA ASP A 52 5.97 -73.40 -10.19
C ASP A 52 6.06 -72.15 -9.31
N LYS A 53 7.03 -72.20 -8.40
CA LYS A 53 7.44 -71.07 -7.55
C LYS A 53 8.17 -70.06 -8.43
N LYS A 54 7.55 -68.91 -8.68
CA LYS A 54 8.29 -67.65 -8.88
C LYS A 54 8.10 -66.77 -7.64
N ASP A 55 9.24 -66.51 -7.02
CA ASP A 55 9.44 -65.70 -5.83
C ASP A 55 9.04 -64.24 -6.11
N GLY A 56 7.75 -63.96 -5.91
CA GLY A 56 7.21 -62.61 -5.90
C GLY A 56 7.46 -62.01 -4.52
N GLY A 57 8.52 -61.21 -4.41
CA GLY A 57 8.78 -60.36 -3.24
C GLY A 57 7.49 -59.64 -2.84
N LYS A 58 6.95 -60.05 -1.71
CA LYS A 58 5.71 -59.53 -1.12
C LYS A 58 5.98 -58.09 -0.71
N VAL A 59 5.71 -57.12 -1.59
CA VAL A 59 5.52 -55.73 -1.16
C VAL A 59 4.26 -55.76 -0.31
N GLY A 60 4.46 -55.86 1.01
CA GLY A 60 3.36 -55.90 1.96
C GLY A 60 2.50 -54.66 1.77
N ASN A 61 1.18 -54.86 1.69
CA ASN A 61 0.15 -53.81 1.67
C ASN A 61 0.04 -53.11 3.05
N SER A 62 1.18 -52.76 3.63
CA SER A 62 1.29 -52.19 4.97
C SER A 62 1.13 -50.67 4.87
N ALA A 63 0.29 -50.09 5.72
CA ALA A 63 0.11 -48.63 5.79
C ALA A 63 1.45 -47.91 6.07
N SER A 64 1.63 -46.72 5.49
CA SER A 64 2.81 -45.89 5.71
C SER A 64 3.05 -45.66 7.20
N VAL A 65 4.32 -45.67 7.61
CA VAL A 65 4.70 -45.34 8.99
C VAL A 65 4.92 -43.84 9.22
N ALA A 66 4.85 -43.03 8.15
CA ALA A 66 4.99 -41.59 8.24
C ALA A 66 3.80 -40.98 8.98
N VAL A 67 4.09 -40.03 9.87
CA VAL A 67 3.08 -39.34 10.69
C VAL A 67 3.09 -37.88 10.33
N VAL A 68 1.99 -37.41 9.73
CA VAL A 68 1.76 -35.99 9.47
C VAL A 68 1.09 -35.33 10.67
N THR A 69 1.70 -34.27 11.19
CA THR A 69 1.14 -33.43 12.24
C THR A 69 0.87 -32.04 11.69
N ILE A 70 -0.35 -31.55 11.90
CA ILE A 70 -0.77 -30.20 11.50
C ILE A 70 -1.23 -29.49 12.76
N ALA A 71 -0.65 -28.32 13.02
CA ALA A 71 -1.14 -27.34 13.96
C ALA A 71 -1.66 -26.13 13.16
N PRO A 72 -2.81 -25.53 13.53
CA PRO A 72 -3.69 -25.86 14.66
C PRO A 72 -4.48 -27.17 14.45
N LYS A 73 -5.19 -27.64 15.49
CA LYS A 73 -6.08 -28.81 15.42
C LYS A 73 -7.15 -28.62 14.34
N ASP A 74 -7.60 -29.73 13.73
CA ASP A 74 -8.72 -29.68 12.79
C ASP A 74 -9.97 -29.07 13.43
N GLY A 75 -10.68 -28.27 12.65
CA GLY A 75 -11.84 -27.49 13.06
C GLY A 75 -11.55 -26.30 13.97
N ALA A 76 -10.28 -26.04 14.34
CA ALA A 76 -9.93 -24.95 15.26
C ALA A 76 -10.47 -23.59 14.78
N LYS A 77 -10.92 -22.80 15.74
CA LYS A 77 -11.49 -21.46 15.54
C LYS A 77 -10.62 -20.42 16.23
N SER A 78 -10.74 -19.18 15.79
CA SER A 78 -10.02 -18.04 16.36
C SER A 78 -8.49 -18.20 16.39
N VAL A 79 -7.95 -18.84 15.35
CA VAL A 79 -6.52 -19.11 15.23
C VAL A 79 -5.78 -17.80 14.93
N ALA A 80 -4.63 -17.59 15.58
CA ALA A 80 -3.78 -16.44 15.28
C ALA A 80 -3.28 -16.48 13.83
N THR A 81 -3.14 -15.30 13.23
CA THR A 81 -2.78 -15.14 11.81
C THR A 81 -1.30 -15.37 11.54
N SER A 82 -0.45 -15.36 12.58
CA SER A 82 1.00 -15.56 12.46
C SER A 82 1.50 -16.60 13.45
N GLY A 83 2.48 -17.40 13.02
CA GLY A 83 3.23 -18.34 13.89
C GLY A 83 2.49 -19.63 14.31
N THR A 84 1.18 -19.73 14.07
CA THR A 84 0.33 -20.84 14.53
C THR A 84 0.27 -22.03 13.58
N LEU A 85 0.31 -21.77 12.26
CA LEU A 85 0.25 -22.83 11.25
C LEU A 85 1.63 -23.50 11.12
N LYS A 86 1.70 -24.78 11.49
CA LYS A 86 2.89 -25.61 11.34
C LYS A 86 2.47 -26.99 10.82
N VAL A 87 3.15 -27.46 9.79
CA VAL A 87 2.96 -28.81 9.24
C VAL A 87 4.29 -29.54 9.39
N THR A 88 4.28 -30.71 10.02
CA THR A 88 5.49 -31.52 10.23
C THR A 88 5.26 -32.98 9.85
N ALA A 89 6.35 -33.68 9.55
CA ALA A 89 6.35 -35.13 9.34
C ALA A 89 7.35 -35.80 10.28
N ASP A 90 6.90 -36.87 10.94
CA ASP A 90 7.74 -37.80 11.70
C ASP A 90 7.80 -39.15 10.97
N LYS A 91 8.92 -39.88 11.10
CA LYS A 91 9.16 -41.17 10.44
C LYS A 91 8.94 -41.14 8.91
N GLY A 92 9.15 -39.97 8.32
CA GLY A 92 8.96 -39.70 6.90
C GLY A 92 9.28 -38.25 6.58
N LYS A 93 9.04 -37.85 5.33
CA LYS A 93 9.26 -36.49 4.82
C LYS A 93 8.02 -35.97 4.13
N LEU A 94 7.66 -34.73 4.40
CA LEU A 94 6.65 -34.00 3.64
C LEU A 94 7.10 -33.90 2.18
N VAL A 95 6.21 -34.26 1.26
CA VAL A 95 6.43 -34.15 -0.19
C VAL A 95 5.47 -33.15 -0.84
N THR A 96 4.28 -33.00 -0.26
CA THR A 96 3.27 -32.05 -0.72
C THR A 96 2.66 -31.36 0.49
N VAL A 97 2.61 -30.03 0.47
CA VAL A 97 1.81 -29.24 1.42
C VAL A 97 1.11 -28.15 0.62
N THR A 98 -0.21 -28.19 0.60
CA THR A 98 -1.05 -27.16 0.00
C THR A 98 -1.93 -26.55 1.06
N VAL A 99 -1.89 -25.22 1.16
CA VAL A 99 -2.73 -24.45 2.05
C VAL A 99 -3.48 -23.43 1.22
N GLN A 100 -4.80 -23.40 1.34
CA GLN A 100 -5.64 -22.50 0.56
C GLN A 100 -6.80 -21.96 1.40
N ASP A 101 -7.23 -20.74 1.10
CA ASP A 101 -8.46 -20.19 1.67
C ASP A 101 -9.72 -20.87 1.07
N ASP A 102 -10.89 -20.48 1.55
CA ASP A 102 -12.17 -21.00 1.08
C ASP A 102 -12.54 -20.56 -0.35
N LYS A 103 -11.83 -19.59 -0.92
CA LYS A 103 -11.95 -19.12 -2.31
C LYS A 103 -10.96 -19.82 -3.25
N GLY A 104 -10.07 -20.66 -2.73
CA GLY A 104 -9.03 -21.35 -3.49
C GLY A 104 -7.74 -20.56 -3.69
N THR A 105 -7.57 -19.42 -3.00
CA THR A 105 -6.31 -18.68 -3.00
C THR A 105 -5.26 -19.45 -2.21
N ALA A 106 -4.16 -19.82 -2.87
CA ALA A 106 -3.07 -20.52 -2.22
C ALA A 106 -2.29 -19.60 -1.27
N VAL A 107 -1.87 -20.16 -0.14
CA VAL A 107 -0.92 -19.54 0.80
C VAL A 107 0.47 -20.03 0.43
N GLU A 108 1.33 -19.10 0.02
CA GLU A 108 2.73 -19.42 -0.21
C GLU A 108 3.40 -19.84 1.10
N GLY A 109 4.17 -20.91 1.03
CA GLY A 109 4.96 -21.39 2.16
C GLY A 109 6.23 -22.10 1.71
N LYS A 110 7.08 -22.38 2.68
CA LYS A 110 8.40 -22.98 2.47
C LYS A 110 8.47 -24.31 3.17
N LEU A 111 8.82 -25.34 2.39
CA LEU A 111 9.22 -26.64 2.90
C LEU A 111 10.69 -26.59 3.34
N ALA A 112 11.00 -27.14 4.50
CA ALA A 112 12.36 -27.30 4.98
C ALA A 112 13.14 -28.28 4.06
N ALA A 113 14.45 -28.05 3.91
CA ALA A 113 15.27 -28.84 2.99
C ALA A 113 15.34 -30.34 3.34
N ASP A 114 15.17 -30.66 4.62
CA ASP A 114 15.10 -32.03 5.12
C ASP A 114 13.72 -32.69 4.91
N GLY A 115 12.70 -31.92 4.52
CA GLY A 115 11.31 -32.35 4.37
C GLY A 115 10.57 -32.52 5.71
N ALA A 116 11.15 -32.13 6.84
CA ALA A 116 10.57 -32.37 8.16
C ALA A 116 9.45 -31.38 8.52
N SER A 117 9.46 -30.17 7.93
CA SER A 117 8.48 -29.14 8.25
C SER A 117 8.14 -28.22 7.09
N TRP A 118 6.95 -27.63 7.13
CA TRP A 118 6.49 -26.57 6.25
C TRP A 118 5.85 -25.44 7.08
N GLN A 119 6.09 -24.20 6.66
CA GLN A 119 5.49 -23.01 7.27
C GLN A 119 5.14 -21.96 6.21
N PRO A 120 4.11 -21.12 6.44
CA PRO A 120 3.76 -20.05 5.51
C PRO A 120 4.89 -18.99 5.46
N LEU A 121 5.09 -18.39 4.29
CA LEU A 121 6.10 -17.33 4.10
C LEU A 121 5.63 -15.97 4.62
N GLN A 122 4.32 -15.81 4.75
CA GLN A 122 3.64 -14.59 5.18
C GLN A 122 2.62 -14.96 6.26
N HIS A 123 2.08 -13.94 6.95
CA HIS A 123 0.93 -14.12 7.81
C HIS A 123 -0.29 -14.57 6.98
N LEU A 124 -1.25 -15.20 7.66
CA LEU A 124 -2.56 -15.57 7.13
C LEU A 124 -3.52 -14.39 7.24
N ALA A 125 -4.53 -14.34 6.36
CA ALA A 125 -5.60 -13.37 6.44
C ALA A 125 -6.48 -13.58 7.68
N GLY A 126 -7.04 -12.50 8.22
CA GLY A 126 -8.01 -12.58 9.30
C GLY A 126 -9.37 -13.11 8.81
N SER A 127 -10.21 -13.58 9.73
CA SER A 127 -11.59 -14.02 9.45
C SER A 127 -11.72 -15.03 8.31
N THR A 128 -10.70 -15.86 8.09
CA THR A 128 -10.57 -16.71 6.90
C THR A 128 -10.53 -18.17 7.30
N LYS A 129 -11.28 -19.01 6.59
CA LYS A 129 -11.21 -20.47 6.72
C LYS A 129 -10.14 -21.00 5.77
N TYR A 130 -9.21 -21.78 6.30
CA TYR A 130 -8.16 -22.44 5.52
C TYR A 130 -8.40 -23.94 5.47
N LYS A 131 -8.00 -24.53 4.34
CA LYS A 131 -7.83 -25.96 4.13
C LYS A 131 -6.35 -26.26 3.96
N VAL A 132 -5.84 -27.20 4.73
CA VAL A 132 -4.48 -27.73 4.66
C VAL A 132 -4.58 -29.15 4.19
N HIS A 133 -3.86 -29.48 3.13
CA HIS A 133 -3.65 -30.85 2.67
C HIS A 133 -2.15 -31.11 2.65
N ALA A 134 -1.73 -32.16 3.35
CA ALA A 134 -0.33 -32.52 3.50
C ALA A 134 -0.11 -34.01 3.27
N ILE A 135 0.93 -34.35 2.51
CA ILE A 135 1.35 -35.71 2.21
C ILE A 135 2.79 -35.87 2.66
N ALA A 136 3.07 -36.93 3.43
CA ALA A 136 4.41 -37.39 3.75
C ALA A 136 4.67 -38.78 3.17
N LYS A 137 5.94 -39.07 2.84
CA LYS A 137 6.42 -40.40 2.46
C LYS A 137 7.35 -40.97 3.51
N ASP A 138 7.21 -42.25 3.83
CA ASP A 138 8.17 -42.98 4.65
C ASP A 138 9.39 -43.45 3.83
N ALA A 139 10.31 -44.16 4.47
CA ALA A 139 11.53 -44.67 3.83
C ALA A 139 11.25 -45.68 2.71
N ASP A 140 10.10 -46.35 2.73
CA ASP A 140 9.67 -47.32 1.71
C ASP A 140 8.89 -46.64 0.58
N GLY A 141 8.77 -45.30 0.61
CA GLY A 141 8.04 -44.52 -0.38
C GLY A 141 6.51 -44.51 -0.20
N ARG A 142 6.00 -45.08 0.89
CA ARG A 142 4.55 -45.17 1.15
C ARG A 142 4.01 -43.85 1.70
N GLU A 143 2.85 -43.45 1.21
CA GLU A 143 2.25 -42.15 1.52
C GLU A 143 1.35 -42.18 2.76
N SER A 144 1.40 -41.08 3.52
CA SER A 144 0.52 -40.74 4.63
C SER A 144 -0.02 -39.33 4.36
N ALA A 145 -1.34 -39.22 4.21
CA ALA A 145 -2.00 -37.96 3.88
C ALA A 145 -2.85 -37.47 5.07
N LYS A 146 -2.93 -36.15 5.23
CA LYS A 146 -3.77 -35.53 6.25
C LYS A 146 -4.36 -34.23 5.76
N ASP A 147 -5.67 -34.10 5.97
CA ASP A 147 -6.45 -32.91 5.69
C ASP A 147 -6.88 -32.27 7.00
N HIS A 148 -6.66 -30.96 7.13
CA HIS A 148 -7.15 -30.15 8.24
C HIS A 148 -7.82 -28.89 7.74
N THR A 149 -8.80 -28.42 8.50
CA THR A 149 -9.39 -27.11 8.32
C THR A 149 -9.28 -26.32 9.61
N PHE A 150 -9.12 -25.01 9.49
CA PHE A 150 -9.18 -24.13 10.64
C PHE A 150 -9.66 -22.74 10.21
N THR A 151 -10.03 -21.90 11.16
CA THR A 151 -10.51 -20.55 10.92
C THR A 151 -9.71 -19.55 11.75
N THR A 152 -9.14 -18.54 11.10
CA THR A 152 -8.41 -17.47 11.78
C THR A 152 -9.35 -16.58 12.59
N LEU A 153 -8.78 -15.86 13.55
CA LEU A 153 -9.50 -14.91 14.39
C LEU A 153 -10.24 -13.86 13.55
N VAL A 154 -11.36 -13.39 14.09
CA VAL A 154 -12.11 -12.25 13.55
C VAL A 154 -11.64 -11.00 14.31
N PRO A 155 -10.95 -10.05 13.67
CA PRO A 155 -10.48 -8.85 14.35
C PRO A 155 -11.66 -8.02 14.87
N LYS A 156 -11.62 -7.68 16.16
CA LYS A 156 -12.58 -6.74 16.77
C LYS A 156 -12.29 -5.28 16.41
N ASN A 157 -11.02 -4.98 16.17
CA ASN A 157 -10.53 -3.66 15.78
C ASN A 157 -9.66 -3.81 14.55
N THR A 158 -9.74 -2.81 13.65
CA THR A 158 -8.96 -2.85 12.41
C THR A 158 -8.26 -1.54 12.10
N PHE A 159 -7.24 -1.61 11.26
CA PHE A 159 -6.61 -0.46 10.62
C PHE A 159 -6.46 -0.70 9.11
N ILE A 160 -6.30 0.39 8.36
CA ILE A 160 -5.91 0.38 6.95
C ILE A 160 -4.83 1.45 6.73
N GLY A 161 -4.05 1.30 5.67
CA GLY A 161 -3.18 2.35 5.14
C GLY A 161 -3.88 3.15 4.03
N GLN A 162 -4.02 4.45 4.23
CA GLN A 162 -4.29 5.41 3.17
C GLN A 162 -2.97 5.73 2.49
N TYR A 163 -2.91 5.58 1.17
CA TYR A 163 -1.65 5.65 0.44
C TYR A 163 -1.69 6.67 -0.69
N THR A 164 -0.51 7.18 -0.99
CA THR A 164 -0.23 7.94 -2.22
C THR A 164 1.14 7.49 -2.75
N PRO A 165 1.35 7.38 -4.08
CA PRO A 165 0.43 7.70 -5.18
C PRO A 165 -0.76 6.73 -5.34
N GLU A 166 -1.77 7.18 -6.07
CA GLU A 166 -2.93 6.35 -6.44
C GLU A 166 -2.60 5.34 -7.55
N ASP A 167 -3.38 4.26 -7.64
CA ASP A 167 -3.23 3.24 -8.69
C ASP A 167 -3.46 3.82 -10.09
N GLY A 168 -2.60 3.46 -11.04
CA GLY A 168 -2.60 3.97 -12.41
C GLY A 168 -2.06 5.39 -12.57
N SER A 169 -1.71 6.09 -11.49
CA SER A 169 -1.27 7.49 -11.58
C SER A 169 0.12 7.65 -12.23
N THR A 170 0.38 8.86 -12.75
CA THR A 170 1.71 9.31 -13.16
C THR A 170 2.13 10.51 -12.32
N VAL A 171 3.28 10.40 -11.65
CA VAL A 171 3.78 11.39 -10.69
C VAL A 171 5.21 11.84 -11.01
N GLY A 172 5.63 12.99 -10.50
CA GLY A 172 6.98 13.50 -10.68
C GLY A 172 8.04 12.73 -9.87
N VAL A 173 9.29 12.99 -10.19
CA VAL A 173 10.48 12.24 -9.68
C VAL A 173 10.72 12.37 -8.18
N GLY A 174 10.08 13.33 -7.50
CA GLY A 174 10.21 13.52 -6.06
C GLY A 174 9.16 12.78 -5.23
N MET A 175 8.19 12.10 -5.86
CA MET A 175 7.07 11.50 -5.14
C MET A 175 7.48 10.26 -4.32
N PRO A 176 7.43 10.28 -2.98
CA PRO A 176 7.59 9.05 -2.20
C PRO A 176 6.32 8.19 -2.31
N VAL A 177 6.42 6.90 -1.93
CA VAL A 177 5.25 6.14 -1.53
C VAL A 177 4.98 6.46 -0.07
N SER A 178 3.88 7.13 0.24
CA SER A 178 3.51 7.50 1.62
C SER A 178 2.28 6.72 2.04
N ILE A 179 2.31 6.13 3.23
CA ILE A 179 1.21 5.34 3.80
C ILE A 179 0.88 5.90 5.17
N ASN A 180 -0.31 6.49 5.31
CA ASN A 180 -0.87 6.95 6.56
C ASN A 180 -1.87 5.92 7.10
N PHE A 181 -1.60 5.39 8.29
CA PHE A 181 -2.45 4.41 8.94
C PHE A 181 -3.58 5.08 9.70
N THR A 182 -4.79 4.52 9.62
CA THR A 182 -5.96 5.03 10.36
C THR A 182 -5.88 4.85 11.88
N ARG A 183 -4.85 4.13 12.34
CA ARG A 183 -4.51 3.94 13.76
C ARG A 183 -2.99 3.86 13.88
N GLY A 184 -2.46 4.48 14.94
CA GLY A 184 -1.03 4.37 15.26
C GLY A 184 -0.61 2.92 15.51
N ILE A 185 0.53 2.54 14.95
CA ILE A 185 1.16 1.22 14.93
C ILE A 185 2.16 1.11 16.08
N THR A 186 2.16 -0.01 16.80
CA THR A 186 3.12 -0.27 17.88
C THR A 186 4.05 -1.45 17.57
N ASP A 187 3.78 -2.19 16.50
CA ASP A 187 4.68 -3.20 15.91
C ASP A 187 5.02 -2.79 14.46
N PRO A 188 5.94 -1.83 14.27
CA PRO A 188 6.31 -1.34 12.94
C PRO A 188 6.92 -2.44 12.07
N ALA A 189 7.71 -3.35 12.65
CA ALA A 189 8.40 -4.41 11.92
C ALA A 189 7.40 -5.41 11.29
N ALA A 190 6.32 -5.76 11.99
CA ALA A 190 5.27 -6.61 11.43
C ALA A 190 4.56 -5.95 10.24
N VAL A 191 4.30 -4.64 10.33
CA VAL A 191 3.62 -3.86 9.27
C VAL A 191 4.54 -3.62 8.07
N GLU A 192 5.80 -3.26 8.29
CA GLU A 192 6.79 -3.07 7.22
C GLU A 192 7.00 -4.35 6.42
N LYS A 193 7.17 -5.50 7.09
CA LYS A 193 7.37 -6.79 6.42
C LYS A 193 6.20 -7.18 5.50
N ALA A 194 5.01 -6.67 5.82
CA ALA A 194 3.79 -6.87 5.06
C ALA A 194 3.63 -5.90 3.87
N ILE A 195 4.52 -4.93 3.72
CA ILE A 195 4.50 -3.95 2.64
C ILE A 195 5.73 -4.18 1.76
N LYS A 196 5.52 -4.26 0.45
CA LYS A 196 6.61 -4.42 -0.51
C LYS A 196 6.52 -3.36 -1.58
N VAL A 197 7.56 -2.52 -1.68
CA VAL A 197 7.73 -1.56 -2.76
C VAL A 197 8.81 -2.07 -3.71
N THR A 198 8.50 -2.10 -4.99
CA THR A 198 9.42 -2.56 -6.05
C THR A 198 9.40 -1.59 -7.21
N ALA A 199 10.52 -1.48 -7.91
CA ALA A 199 10.71 -0.54 -9.00
C ALA A 199 11.33 -1.23 -10.23
N GLU A 200 10.96 -0.75 -11.41
CA GLU A 200 11.53 -1.14 -12.69
C GLU A 200 11.88 0.11 -13.51
N PRO A 201 13.16 0.38 -13.80
CA PRO A 201 14.35 -0.38 -13.42
C PRO A 201 14.56 -0.51 -11.90
N ALA A 202 15.25 -1.57 -11.48
CA ALA A 202 15.47 -1.85 -10.07
C ALA A 202 16.35 -0.78 -9.41
N VAL A 203 15.88 -0.26 -8.27
CA VAL A 203 16.61 0.65 -7.38
C VAL A 203 16.27 0.25 -5.93
N PRO A 204 17.22 0.32 -4.99
CA PRO A 204 16.90 0.14 -3.57
C PRO A 204 15.87 1.17 -3.11
N VAL A 205 14.88 0.71 -2.36
CA VAL A 205 13.79 1.53 -1.82
C VAL A 205 13.63 1.16 -0.36
N GLU A 206 13.81 2.14 0.52
CA GLU A 206 13.79 1.93 1.97
C GLU A 206 12.64 2.70 2.60
N GLY A 207 12.04 2.11 3.62
CA GLY A 207 10.98 2.69 4.42
C GLY A 207 11.53 3.55 5.57
N HIS A 208 10.80 4.59 5.95
CA HIS A 208 11.07 5.40 7.13
C HIS A 208 9.76 5.78 7.83
N TRP A 209 9.70 5.56 9.15
CA TRP A 209 8.55 5.94 9.95
C TRP A 209 8.62 7.39 10.40
N PHE A 210 7.54 8.11 10.17
CA PHE A 210 7.29 9.40 10.81
C PHE A 210 6.25 9.20 11.90
N GLY A 211 6.69 9.28 13.15
CA GLY A 211 5.85 8.93 14.29
C GLY A 211 5.48 7.45 14.25
N ASN A 212 4.22 7.13 14.52
CA ASN A 212 3.73 5.76 14.51
C ASN A 212 2.55 5.54 13.55
N ASP A 213 2.23 6.54 12.74
CA ASP A 213 1.05 6.57 11.87
C ASP A 213 1.39 6.81 10.40
N ARG A 214 2.64 7.16 10.07
CA ARG A 214 3.07 7.33 8.68
C ARG A 214 4.35 6.56 8.38
N LEU A 215 4.33 5.80 7.29
CA LEU A 215 5.47 5.10 6.72
C LEU A 215 5.67 5.56 5.28
N ASP A 216 6.83 6.15 5.00
CA ASP A 216 7.19 6.64 3.68
C ASP A 216 8.30 5.76 3.09
N PHE A 217 8.25 5.47 1.79
CA PHE A 217 9.28 4.75 1.05
C PHE A 217 9.83 5.60 -0.10
N ARG A 218 11.14 5.62 -0.24
CA ARG A 218 11.83 6.25 -1.38
C ARG A 218 13.20 5.61 -1.64
N PRO A 219 13.75 5.79 -2.85
CA PRO A 219 15.17 5.59 -3.11
C PRO A 219 16.03 6.73 -2.51
N GLU A 220 17.34 6.52 -2.49
CA GLU A 220 18.32 7.50 -2.00
C GLU A 220 18.23 8.83 -2.74
N LYS A 221 18.16 8.77 -4.07
CA LYS A 221 18.05 9.92 -4.99
C LYS A 221 16.65 9.97 -5.58
N TYR A 222 16.26 11.08 -6.21
CA TYR A 222 15.00 11.15 -6.93
C TYR A 222 14.85 9.99 -7.93
N TRP A 223 13.61 9.56 -8.11
CA TRP A 223 13.28 8.49 -9.03
C TRP A 223 13.76 8.80 -10.46
N ALA A 224 14.24 7.80 -11.18
CA ALA A 224 14.50 7.94 -12.61
C ALA A 224 13.17 8.08 -13.38
N ALA A 225 13.13 8.97 -14.36
CA ALA A 225 11.96 9.14 -15.21
C ALA A 225 11.62 7.83 -15.95
N GLY A 226 10.33 7.52 -16.05
CA GLY A 226 9.83 6.28 -16.66
C GLY A 226 9.81 5.06 -15.73
N THR A 227 10.33 5.18 -14.49
CA THR A 227 10.30 4.08 -13.53
C THR A 227 8.87 3.64 -13.24
N LYS A 228 8.60 2.34 -13.31
CA LYS A 228 7.33 1.76 -12.87
C LYS A 228 7.48 1.29 -11.44
N VAL A 229 6.61 1.74 -10.55
CA VAL A 229 6.63 1.36 -9.14
C VAL A 229 5.41 0.50 -8.84
N THR A 230 5.64 -0.63 -8.15
CA THR A 230 4.57 -1.50 -7.64
C THR A 230 4.67 -1.57 -6.12
N VAL A 231 3.58 -1.21 -5.45
CA VAL A 231 3.39 -1.30 -4.01
C VAL A 231 2.41 -2.43 -3.73
N LYS A 232 2.83 -3.42 -2.95
CA LYS A 232 1.95 -4.47 -2.42
C LYS A 232 1.74 -4.22 -0.94
N LEU A 233 0.49 -3.93 -0.57
CA LEU A 233 0.02 -3.87 0.81
C LEU A 233 -0.60 -5.22 1.12
N ASN A 234 0.05 -6.03 1.94
CA ASN A 234 -0.49 -7.30 2.43
C ASN A 234 -0.77 -7.18 3.92
N LEU A 235 -1.70 -6.31 4.32
CA LEU A 235 -1.95 -5.98 5.73
C LEU A 235 -3.03 -6.84 6.37
N ASP A 236 -3.85 -7.56 5.58
CA ASP A 236 -4.94 -8.38 6.13
C ASP A 236 -4.39 -9.47 7.06
N GLY A 237 -4.76 -9.39 8.34
CA GLY A 237 -4.29 -10.32 9.37
C GLY A 237 -2.96 -9.93 10.01
N VAL A 238 -2.34 -8.81 9.64
CA VAL A 238 -1.17 -8.26 10.36
C VAL A 238 -1.64 -7.60 11.65
N GLU A 239 -1.10 -8.00 12.79
CA GLU A 239 -1.32 -7.28 14.04
C GLU A 239 -0.37 -6.08 14.12
N GLY A 240 -0.88 -4.87 13.87
CA GLY A 240 -0.06 -3.66 13.94
C GLY A 240 0.07 -3.11 15.37
N ARG A 241 -0.82 -3.55 16.26
CA ARG A 241 -0.81 -3.27 17.71
C ARG A 241 -1.72 -4.29 18.41
N PRO A 242 -1.57 -4.49 19.73
CA PRO A 242 -2.34 -5.50 20.46
C PRO A 242 -3.84 -5.43 20.18
N GLY A 243 -4.40 -6.51 19.61
CA GLY A 243 -5.82 -6.67 19.30
C GLY A 243 -6.34 -5.86 18.11
N VAL A 244 -5.49 -5.20 17.32
CA VAL A 244 -5.89 -4.41 16.14
C VAL A 244 -5.14 -4.91 14.92
N TYR A 245 -5.90 -5.39 13.94
CA TYR A 245 -5.36 -6.07 12.77
C TYR A 245 -5.59 -5.27 11.50
N GLY A 246 -4.69 -5.38 10.54
CA GLY A 246 -4.95 -4.86 9.20
C GLY A 246 -6.06 -5.66 8.51
N LYS A 247 -6.78 -5.01 7.60
CA LYS A 247 -7.87 -5.62 6.81
C LYS A 247 -7.74 -5.27 5.32
N GLN A 248 -6.52 -5.02 4.87
CA GLN A 248 -6.25 -4.45 3.55
C GLN A 248 -5.23 -5.30 2.81
N THR A 249 -5.67 -5.90 1.71
CA THR A 249 -4.76 -6.46 0.69
C THR A 249 -4.95 -5.70 -0.61
N ARG A 250 -3.91 -5.04 -1.09
CA ARG A 250 -3.94 -4.21 -2.30
C ARG A 250 -2.61 -4.28 -3.05
N THR A 251 -2.70 -4.24 -4.38
CA THR A 251 -1.56 -3.94 -5.24
C THR A 251 -1.84 -2.62 -5.94
N VAL A 252 -0.89 -1.71 -5.87
CA VAL A 252 -0.94 -0.36 -6.44
C VAL A 252 0.23 -0.23 -7.39
N LYS A 253 -0.01 0.28 -8.59
CA LYS A 253 1.00 0.51 -9.61
C LYS A 253 0.92 1.95 -10.08
N PHE A 254 2.06 2.61 -10.17
CA PHE A 254 2.13 3.97 -10.71
C PHE A 254 3.43 4.15 -11.51
N THR A 255 3.46 5.22 -12.29
CA THR A 255 4.59 5.54 -13.16
C THR A 255 5.23 6.85 -12.74
N ILE A 256 6.56 6.86 -12.69
CA ILE A 256 7.33 8.09 -12.56
C ILE A 256 7.39 8.75 -13.94
N GLY A 257 6.87 9.96 -14.03
CA GLY A 257 6.88 10.77 -15.25
C GLY A 257 8.25 11.41 -15.51
N ARG A 258 8.21 12.55 -16.21
CA ARG A 258 9.40 13.38 -16.51
C ARG A 258 10.05 13.93 -15.23
N SER A 259 11.31 14.33 -15.33
CA SER A 259 11.97 15.08 -14.26
C SER A 259 11.64 16.55 -14.36
N GLN A 260 11.13 17.15 -13.29
CA GLN A 260 10.99 18.60 -13.17
C GLN A 260 11.33 19.07 -11.76
N VAL A 261 12.27 20.01 -11.70
CA VAL A 261 12.73 20.66 -10.48
C VAL A 261 12.63 22.17 -10.67
N SER A 262 11.91 22.84 -9.78
CA SER A 262 11.75 24.29 -9.78
C SER A 262 12.51 24.90 -8.62
N THR A 263 13.60 25.61 -8.90
CA THR A 263 14.43 26.24 -7.86
C THR A 263 14.01 27.68 -7.65
N VAL A 264 13.44 27.95 -6.48
CA VAL A 264 13.14 29.29 -5.97
C VAL A 264 14.36 29.84 -5.24
N ASP A 265 14.82 31.00 -5.67
CA ASP A 265 15.78 31.81 -4.94
C ASP A 265 15.03 32.96 -4.26
N ALA A 266 14.87 32.88 -2.94
CA ALA A 266 14.10 33.86 -2.19
C ALA A 266 14.80 35.22 -2.10
N ARG A 267 16.13 35.28 -2.27
CA ARG A 267 16.88 36.53 -2.30
C ARG A 267 16.80 37.21 -3.66
N GLU A 268 16.89 36.42 -4.73
CA GLU A 268 16.84 36.94 -6.11
C GLU A 268 15.41 37.06 -6.66
N HIS A 269 14.40 36.76 -5.83
CA HIS A 269 12.96 36.82 -6.16
C HIS A 269 12.60 36.11 -7.47
N THR A 270 13.27 34.99 -7.76
CA THR A 270 13.09 34.28 -9.03
C THR A 270 12.96 32.77 -8.83
N MET A 271 12.22 32.12 -9.72
CA MET A 271 12.09 30.68 -9.81
C MET A 271 12.55 30.19 -11.17
N LYS A 272 13.54 29.29 -11.19
CA LYS A 272 14.03 28.61 -12.40
C LYS A 272 13.40 27.24 -12.49
N VAL A 273 12.69 26.97 -13.57
CA VAL A 273 12.05 25.68 -13.83
C VAL A 273 12.92 24.88 -14.80
N VAL A 274 13.47 23.78 -14.30
CA VAL A 274 14.31 22.85 -15.07
C VAL A 274 13.52 21.57 -15.29
N ARG A 275 13.44 21.13 -16.54
CA ARG A 275 12.80 19.90 -16.94
C ARG A 275 13.78 19.06 -17.74
N ASP A 276 13.96 17.82 -17.35
CA ASP A 276 14.89 16.87 -17.99
C ASP A 276 16.29 17.49 -18.21
N GLY A 277 16.78 18.18 -17.18
CA GLY A 277 18.10 18.85 -17.19
C GLY A 277 18.17 20.19 -17.94
N LYS A 278 17.10 20.63 -18.61
CA LYS A 278 17.07 21.89 -19.37
C LYS A 278 16.19 22.93 -18.70
N GLN A 279 16.69 24.16 -18.56
CA GLN A 279 15.85 25.26 -18.07
C GLN A 279 14.81 25.62 -19.13
N ILE A 280 13.53 25.53 -18.78
CA ILE A 280 12.41 25.81 -19.69
C ILE A 280 11.70 27.14 -19.37
N LYS A 281 11.91 27.68 -18.17
CA LYS A 281 11.32 28.96 -17.76
C LYS A 281 12.10 29.58 -16.60
N SER A 282 12.14 30.91 -16.58
CA SER A 282 12.44 31.71 -15.38
C SER A 282 11.19 32.53 -15.06
N ILE A 283 10.75 32.52 -13.81
CA ILE A 283 9.51 33.15 -13.37
C ILE A 283 9.84 34.14 -12.23
N PRO A 284 9.45 35.42 -12.32
CA PRO A 284 9.51 36.33 -11.19
C PRO A 284 8.51 35.89 -10.11
N ILE A 285 8.94 35.86 -8.86
CA ILE A 285 8.14 35.40 -7.73
C ILE A 285 8.10 36.43 -6.61
N THR A 286 7.22 36.21 -5.65
CA THR A 286 7.35 36.78 -4.30
C THR A 286 7.33 35.65 -3.28
N ALA A 287 8.24 35.68 -2.30
CA ALA A 287 8.30 34.69 -1.21
C ALA A 287 7.83 35.30 0.13
N GLY A 288 8.07 34.59 1.22
CA GLY A 288 7.70 35.00 2.58
C GLY A 288 8.41 36.27 3.06
N ALA A 289 7.65 37.19 3.65
CA ALA A 289 8.15 38.45 4.21
C ALA A 289 9.14 38.20 5.37
N PRO A 290 9.92 39.21 5.81
CA PRO A 290 10.89 39.03 6.89
C PRO A 290 10.36 38.45 8.21
N SER A 291 9.07 38.68 8.53
CA SER A 291 8.41 38.13 9.72
C SER A 291 7.74 36.78 9.50
N THR A 292 7.61 36.34 8.24
CA THR A 292 6.85 35.16 7.81
C THR A 292 7.55 34.49 6.63
N THR A 293 8.82 34.15 6.85
CA THR A 293 9.73 33.66 5.82
C THR A 293 9.28 32.33 5.22
N THR A 294 9.72 32.04 4.00
CA THR A 294 9.48 30.74 3.35
C THR A 294 10.52 29.73 3.80
N TYR A 295 10.15 28.50 4.14
CA TYR A 295 11.12 27.45 4.44
C TYR A 295 12.11 27.23 3.29
N ASN A 296 13.38 26.98 3.65
CA ASN A 296 14.36 26.43 2.71
C ASN A 296 14.13 24.92 2.52
N GLY A 297 14.74 24.34 1.49
CA GLY A 297 14.79 22.90 1.28
C GLY A 297 13.99 22.40 0.08
N GLN A 298 13.92 21.08 -0.04
CA GLN A 298 13.29 20.35 -1.13
C GLN A 298 11.84 20.01 -0.75
N MET A 299 10.88 20.52 -1.50
CA MET A 299 9.46 20.31 -1.24
C MET A 299 8.77 19.64 -2.42
N VAL A 300 7.97 18.62 -2.16
CA VAL A 300 7.27 17.86 -3.19
C VAL A 300 5.86 18.42 -3.36
N ILE A 301 5.44 18.64 -4.60
CA ILE A 301 4.05 19.02 -4.89
C ILE A 301 3.13 17.83 -4.54
N SER A 302 2.41 17.93 -3.44
CA SER A 302 1.53 16.85 -2.95
C SER A 302 0.11 16.94 -3.51
N GLU A 303 -0.38 18.15 -3.76
CA GLU A 303 -1.75 18.41 -4.20
C GLU A 303 -1.79 19.59 -5.17
N LYS A 304 -2.82 19.62 -6.02
CA LYS A 304 -3.05 20.70 -6.99
C LYS A 304 -4.52 21.11 -7.00
N TYR A 305 -4.79 22.40 -6.81
CA TYR A 305 -6.12 23.00 -6.85
C TYR A 305 -6.16 24.13 -7.85
N LYS A 306 -7.13 24.11 -8.78
CA LYS A 306 -7.35 25.25 -9.68
C LYS A 306 -7.76 26.49 -8.89
N VAL A 307 -8.59 26.29 -7.87
CA VAL A 307 -8.99 27.29 -6.88
C VAL A 307 -9.11 26.60 -5.52
N THR A 308 -8.61 27.24 -4.47
CA THR A 308 -8.81 26.79 -3.09
C THR A 308 -8.93 27.99 -2.15
N ARG A 309 -9.57 27.79 -0.99
CA ARG A 309 -9.52 28.74 0.11
C ARG A 309 -8.24 28.53 0.90
N MET A 310 -7.52 29.61 1.18
CA MET A 310 -6.38 29.61 2.10
C MET A 310 -6.70 30.47 3.32
N ASN A 311 -6.69 29.85 4.50
CA ASN A 311 -7.06 30.47 5.77
C ASN A 311 -5.92 30.32 6.78
N GLY A 312 -5.35 31.45 7.23
CA GLY A 312 -4.24 31.50 8.19
C GLY A 312 -4.53 30.79 9.51
N ALA A 313 -5.80 30.70 9.91
CA ALA A 313 -6.19 30.08 11.17
C ALA A 313 -5.95 28.57 11.16
N THR A 314 -5.90 27.96 9.97
CA THR A 314 -5.65 26.53 9.79
C THR A 314 -4.18 26.15 9.88
N VAL A 315 -3.27 27.13 9.84
CA VAL A 315 -1.82 26.93 9.70
C VAL A 315 -1.00 27.75 10.70
N GLY A 316 -1.65 28.31 11.72
CA GLY A 316 -0.95 29.00 12.82
C GLY A 316 -0.74 30.50 12.65
N PHE A 317 -1.31 31.12 11.61
CA PHE A 317 -1.30 32.58 11.41
C PHE A 317 -2.59 33.28 11.87
N GLY A 318 -3.45 32.58 12.63
CA GLY A 318 -4.70 33.15 13.14
C GLY A 318 -5.55 33.79 12.02
N GLY A 319 -6.09 34.98 12.27
CA GLY A 319 -6.92 35.69 11.29
C GLY A 319 -6.16 36.53 10.26
N GLU A 320 -4.82 36.43 10.16
CA GLU A 320 -4.00 37.33 9.32
C GLU A 320 -4.39 37.31 7.84
N TYR A 321 -4.92 36.18 7.35
CA TYR A 321 -5.50 36.09 6.02
C TYR A 321 -6.60 35.02 5.93
N ASP A 322 -7.59 35.29 5.06
CA ASP A 322 -8.63 34.34 4.68
C ASP A 322 -9.08 34.63 3.24
N ILE A 323 -8.38 34.02 2.28
CA ILE A 323 -8.59 34.25 0.85
C ILE A 323 -9.39 33.09 0.29
N LYS A 324 -10.63 33.36 -0.13
CA LYS A 324 -11.60 32.32 -0.55
C LYS A 324 -11.28 31.67 -1.89
N ASP A 325 -10.54 32.36 -2.75
CA ASP A 325 -10.39 32.04 -4.18
C ASP A 325 -8.93 32.10 -4.66
N VAL A 326 -8.00 31.52 -3.88
CA VAL A 326 -6.60 31.42 -4.31
C VAL A 326 -6.49 30.47 -5.51
N THR A 327 -5.99 30.99 -6.63
CA THR A 327 -5.92 30.29 -7.91
C THR A 327 -4.63 29.49 -8.05
N HIS A 328 -4.65 28.47 -8.91
CA HIS A 328 -3.46 27.72 -9.35
C HIS A 328 -2.56 27.23 -8.20
N ALA A 329 -3.17 26.79 -7.10
CA ALA A 329 -2.48 26.44 -5.87
C ALA A 329 -1.92 25.02 -5.94
N MET A 330 -0.66 24.87 -5.53
CA MET A 330 0.04 23.60 -5.45
C MET A 330 0.68 23.47 -4.07
N ARG A 331 0.25 22.47 -3.29
CA ARG A 331 0.68 22.30 -1.89
C ARG A 331 2.10 21.73 -1.84
N LEU A 332 2.92 22.29 -0.96
CA LEU A 332 4.31 21.89 -0.72
C LEU A 332 4.56 21.39 0.70
N SER A 333 3.72 21.77 1.67
CA SER A 333 3.85 21.34 3.06
C SER A 333 2.50 21.18 3.74
N THR A 334 2.44 20.34 4.78
CA THR A 334 1.24 20.19 5.62
C THR A 334 1.03 21.42 6.49
N SER A 335 2.10 22.13 6.84
CA SER A 335 2.04 23.42 7.56
C SER A 335 1.62 24.61 6.70
N GLY A 336 1.21 24.42 5.44
CA GLY A 336 0.55 25.46 4.65
C GLY A 336 1.38 26.23 3.63
N THR A 337 2.56 25.74 3.25
CA THR A 337 3.34 26.33 2.14
C THR A 337 2.77 25.90 0.80
N PHE A 338 2.53 26.86 -0.08
CA PHE A 338 2.06 26.64 -1.45
C PHE A 338 2.90 27.43 -2.46
N ILE A 339 2.96 26.95 -3.71
CA ILE A 339 3.07 27.83 -4.87
C ILE A 339 1.65 28.14 -5.34
N HIS A 340 1.33 29.40 -5.59
CA HIS A 340 -0.02 29.75 -6.05
C HIS A 340 -0.07 31.03 -6.88
N GLY A 341 -1.19 31.23 -7.56
CA GLY A 341 -1.53 32.49 -8.20
C GLY A 341 -1.87 33.57 -7.17
N ASN A 342 -1.27 34.74 -7.36
CA ASN A 342 -1.48 35.92 -6.54
C ASN A 342 -1.94 37.05 -7.47
N TYR A 343 -3.23 37.34 -7.40
CA TYR A 343 -3.88 38.38 -8.19
C TYR A 343 -4.01 39.71 -7.45
N TRP A 344 -3.73 39.73 -6.13
CA TRP A 344 -3.94 40.88 -5.26
C TRP A 344 -2.68 41.70 -5.05
N ALA A 345 -1.49 41.10 -5.16
CA ALA A 345 -0.23 41.83 -5.13
C ALA A 345 -0.04 42.65 -6.42
N SER A 346 0.56 43.82 -6.28
CA SER A 346 0.89 44.67 -7.43
C SER A 346 1.89 43.95 -8.35
N SER A 347 1.81 44.22 -9.66
CA SER A 347 2.70 43.61 -10.66
C SER A 347 4.19 43.83 -10.36
N GLY A 348 4.55 45.00 -9.80
CA GLY A 348 5.93 45.33 -9.42
C GLY A 348 6.48 44.55 -8.22
N THR A 349 5.64 43.82 -7.49
CA THR A 349 6.07 42.97 -6.36
C THR A 349 6.89 41.76 -6.84
N PHE A 350 6.44 41.13 -7.93
CA PHE A 350 7.03 39.89 -8.42
C PHE A 350 8.41 40.17 -9.04
N GLY A 351 9.45 39.50 -8.53
CA GLY A 351 10.83 39.76 -8.94
C GLY A 351 11.53 40.87 -8.15
N SER A 352 10.86 41.48 -7.17
CA SER A 352 11.39 42.65 -6.47
C SER A 352 11.32 42.56 -4.94
N ALA A 353 10.31 41.88 -4.38
CA ALA A 353 10.10 41.85 -2.94
C ALA A 353 9.43 40.55 -2.46
N ASN A 354 9.67 40.20 -1.20
CA ASN A 354 9.00 39.10 -0.51
C ASN A 354 7.93 39.67 0.44
N VAL A 355 6.67 39.32 0.21
CA VAL A 355 5.52 39.90 0.92
C VAL A 355 4.50 38.86 1.41
N SER A 356 4.72 37.57 1.18
CA SER A 356 3.76 36.52 1.53
C SER A 356 3.91 36.04 2.99
N HIS A 357 3.00 35.18 3.44
CA HIS A 357 3.09 34.46 4.72
C HIS A 357 3.75 33.08 4.54
N GLY A 358 4.90 33.06 3.85
CA GLY A 358 5.67 31.84 3.59
C GLY A 358 5.35 31.12 2.28
N CYS A 359 4.28 31.47 1.58
CA CYS A 359 3.98 30.94 0.24
C CYS A 359 4.87 31.53 -0.87
N ILE A 360 4.96 30.84 -2.00
CA ILE A 360 5.59 31.34 -3.22
C ILE A 360 4.48 31.85 -4.15
N GLY A 361 4.34 33.18 -4.20
CA GLY A 361 3.35 33.86 -5.03
C GLY A 361 3.85 34.05 -6.46
N LEU A 362 2.99 33.71 -7.42
CA LEU A 362 3.17 33.94 -8.85
C LEU A 362 2.12 34.94 -9.35
N ARG A 363 2.49 35.83 -10.27
CA ARG A 363 1.52 36.75 -10.87
C ARG A 363 0.38 35.97 -11.51
N ASP A 364 -0.86 36.37 -11.20
CA ASP A 364 -2.07 35.80 -11.77
C ASP A 364 -3.20 36.83 -11.92
N VAL A 365 -4.36 36.39 -12.40
CA VAL A 365 -5.60 37.18 -12.45
C VAL A 365 -6.66 36.57 -11.53
N ARG A 366 -7.55 37.41 -10.99
CA ARG A 366 -8.67 36.92 -10.16
C ARG A 366 -9.51 35.93 -10.96
N GLY A 367 -9.80 34.78 -10.36
CA GLY A 367 -10.53 33.67 -11.00
C GLY A 367 -9.68 32.76 -11.91
N GLY A 368 -8.40 33.09 -12.16
CA GLY A 368 -7.45 32.18 -12.79
C GLY A 368 -7.79 31.78 -14.24
N TYR A 369 -8.55 32.61 -14.96
CA TYR A 369 -9.01 32.29 -16.31
C TYR A 369 -7.97 32.57 -17.40
N ASP A 370 -6.99 33.44 -17.14
CA ASP A 370 -5.92 33.77 -18.09
C ASP A 370 -4.81 32.72 -18.05
N LYS A 371 -4.74 31.89 -19.11
CA LYS A 371 -3.71 30.85 -19.26
C LYS A 371 -2.32 31.41 -19.56
N GLY A 372 -2.21 32.70 -19.89
CA GLY A 372 -0.95 33.38 -20.15
C GLY A 372 -0.21 33.81 -18.88
N THR A 373 -0.83 33.69 -17.69
CA THR A 373 -0.18 34.11 -16.44
C THR A 373 0.94 33.14 -16.04
N PRO A 374 1.99 33.63 -15.35
CA PRO A 374 3.02 32.74 -14.79
C PRO A 374 2.46 31.64 -13.87
N ALA A 375 1.42 31.95 -13.09
CA ALA A 375 0.76 30.99 -12.22
C ALA A 375 0.06 29.87 -13.02
N ALA A 376 -0.76 30.23 -14.02
CA ALA A 376 -1.44 29.27 -14.89
C ALA A 376 -0.43 28.37 -15.62
N TRP A 377 0.62 28.97 -16.19
CA TRP A 377 1.69 28.21 -16.86
C TRP A 377 2.35 27.22 -15.90
N MET A 378 2.73 27.66 -14.69
CA MET A 378 3.38 26.78 -13.71
C MET A 378 2.45 25.64 -13.28
N TYR A 379 1.18 25.93 -13.04
CA TYR A 379 0.19 24.93 -12.67
C TYR A 379 -0.05 23.91 -13.77
N GLU A 380 -0.26 24.33 -15.01
CA GLU A 380 -0.48 23.42 -16.15
C GLU A 380 0.77 22.60 -16.49
N ARG A 381 1.97 23.15 -16.27
CA ARG A 381 3.25 22.51 -16.56
C ARG A 381 3.84 21.73 -15.40
N SER A 382 3.12 21.55 -14.30
CA SER A 382 3.55 20.75 -13.15
C SER A 382 2.62 19.57 -12.90
N ILE A 383 3.15 18.50 -12.33
CA ILE A 383 2.37 17.35 -11.86
C ILE A 383 2.62 17.12 -10.36
N ILE A 384 1.73 16.38 -9.71
CA ILE A 384 1.98 15.88 -8.34
C ILE A 384 3.28 15.08 -8.37
N GLY A 385 4.15 15.28 -7.38
CA GLY A 385 5.47 14.66 -7.31
C GLY A 385 6.62 15.47 -7.91
N ASP A 386 6.34 16.56 -8.65
CA ASP A 386 7.40 17.49 -9.07
C ASP A 386 8.01 18.19 -7.84
N VAL A 387 9.30 18.54 -7.92
CA VAL A 387 10.05 19.09 -6.78
C VAL A 387 10.21 20.61 -6.92
N VAL A 388 10.05 21.30 -5.79
CA VAL A 388 10.35 22.71 -5.62
C VAL A 388 11.47 22.84 -4.59
N ILE A 389 12.60 23.42 -4.98
CA ILE A 389 13.72 23.67 -4.07
C ILE A 389 13.71 25.15 -3.72
N VAL A 390 13.57 25.50 -2.45
CA VAL A 390 13.74 26.87 -1.98
C VAL A 390 15.13 27.02 -1.37
N LYS A 391 15.83 28.07 -1.75
CA LYS A 391 17.13 28.46 -1.19
C LYS A 391 17.17 29.96 -0.88
N ASN A 392 18.18 30.35 -0.10
CA ASN A 392 18.47 31.74 0.26
C ASN A 392 17.31 32.48 0.96
N SER A 393 16.37 31.74 1.56
CA SER A 393 15.41 32.32 2.50
C SER A 393 16.06 32.49 3.87
N LYS A 394 15.57 33.44 4.68
CA LYS A 394 16.02 33.67 6.06
C LYS A 394 15.38 32.70 7.08
N ASP A 395 14.83 31.59 6.60
CA ASP A 395 14.19 30.56 7.42
C ASP A 395 15.06 29.30 7.56
N LYS A 396 14.65 28.38 8.42
CA LYS A 396 15.21 27.03 8.50
C LYS A 396 14.84 26.17 7.28
N VAL A 397 15.53 25.05 7.15
CA VAL A 397 15.14 23.97 6.23
C VAL A 397 13.86 23.33 6.74
N ILE A 398 12.93 23.03 5.83
CA ILE A 398 11.68 22.36 6.16
C ILE A 398 11.94 20.98 6.78
N SER A 399 11.16 20.65 7.81
CA SER A 399 11.23 19.34 8.44
C SER A 399 10.83 18.23 7.46
N PRO A 400 11.52 17.07 7.45
CA PRO A 400 11.21 15.96 6.54
C PRO A 400 9.75 15.47 6.63
N GLU A 401 9.17 15.47 7.83
CA GLU A 401 7.80 15.04 8.13
C GLU A 401 6.72 16.06 7.73
N ASN A 402 7.10 17.32 7.47
CA ASN A 402 6.17 18.37 7.10
C ASN A 402 5.78 18.25 5.62
N GLY A 403 4.76 17.45 5.33
CA GLY A 403 4.41 17.04 3.97
C GLY A 403 5.20 15.81 3.52
N LEU A 404 5.45 15.72 2.22
CA LEU A 404 6.15 14.61 1.57
C LEU A 404 7.65 14.93 1.38
N ASN A 405 8.26 15.56 2.39
CA ASN A 405 9.52 16.30 2.25
C ASN A 405 10.73 15.53 2.82
N GLY A 406 10.65 14.19 2.80
CA GLY A 406 11.69 13.25 3.27
C GLY A 406 13.08 13.44 2.66
N TRP A 407 13.18 14.15 1.52
CA TRP A 407 14.43 14.49 0.84
C TRP A 407 15.34 15.45 1.59
N ASN A 408 14.83 16.11 2.65
CA ASN A 408 15.62 16.96 3.53
C ASN A 408 16.27 16.18 4.68
N MET A 409 16.04 14.86 4.76
CA MET A 409 16.72 13.95 5.65
C MET A 409 17.89 13.28 4.92
N SER A 410 19.03 13.14 5.59
CA SER A 410 20.17 12.39 5.05
C SER A 410 19.75 10.94 4.78
N TRP A 411 20.34 10.29 3.77
CA TRP A 411 20.02 8.89 3.50
C TRP A 411 20.40 7.98 4.67
N ALA A 412 21.50 8.28 5.35
CA ALA A 412 21.94 7.53 6.52
C ALA A 412 20.96 7.65 7.71
N ASP A 413 20.23 8.75 7.85
CA ASP A 413 19.18 8.88 8.86
C ASP A 413 17.85 8.26 8.39
N TRP A 414 17.59 8.25 7.08
CA TRP A 414 16.41 7.63 6.50
C TRP A 414 16.37 6.13 6.73
N THR A 415 17.50 5.44 6.57
CA THR A 415 17.60 3.97 6.65
C THR A 415 17.92 3.44 8.05
N LYS A 416 17.80 4.27 9.09
CA LYS A 416 17.84 3.83 10.49
C LYS A 416 16.45 3.39 10.91
#